data_AF-A0A484NC64-F1
#
_entry.id   AF-A0A484NC64-F1
#
_cell.length_a   1.000
_cell.length_b   1.000
_cell.length_c   1.000
_cell.angle_alpha   90.00
_cell.angle_beta   90.00
_cell.angle_gamma   90.00
#
_symmetry.space_group_name_H-M   'P 1'
#
loop_
_entity.id
_entity.type
_entity.pdbx_description
1 polymer ?
#
loop_
_entity_poly.entity_id
_entity_poly.type
_entity_poly.pdbx_seq_one_letter_code
_entity_poly.pdbx_strand_id
1 'polypeptide(L)'
;MAARSAAVSLARCLLSILIINSGKLISAGCAPAGKMTCNGVTKATYNCSPPTTSATPAVLTLNDFSKGGDGGGASECDGRWHNNSFRMVALSTGWYDGGRRCGRIVRVTRGDGRRSTTAKVVDECDSMMGCDAEHAGQMPCDNNIVDGSKAVWEALELDQDLGTVPVTWTMA
;
A
#
# COMPACT_ATOMS: atom_id res chain seq x y z
N MET A 1 0.05 46.20 62.02
CA MET A 1 0.51 44.80 61.75
C MET A 1 0.56 44.65 60.23
N ALA A 2 1.72 44.74 59.57
CA ALA A 2 2.69 43.65 59.38
C ALA A 2 2.00 42.40 58.76
N ALA A 3 2.37 41.82 57.62
CA ALA A 3 3.54 41.98 56.77
C ALA A 3 3.36 41.23 55.42
N ARG A 4 4.00 41.77 54.36
CA ARG A 4 4.88 41.11 53.36
C ARG A 4 4.32 39.96 52.48
N SER A 5 4.29 40.15 51.14
CA SER A 5 5.37 39.89 50.14
C SER A 5 5.24 38.46 49.56
N ALA A 6 5.22 38.20 48.25
CA ALA A 6 6.23 38.46 47.21
C ALA A 6 5.55 38.56 45.82
N ALA A 7 5.81 39.58 44.99
CA ALA A 7 6.93 39.77 44.04
C ALA A 7 6.93 38.82 42.82
N VAL A 8 6.51 39.33 41.65
CA VAL A 8 7.33 39.78 40.49
C VAL A 8 7.66 38.65 39.51
N SER A 9 7.11 38.74 38.28
CA SER A 9 7.93 38.76 37.05
C SER A 9 7.06 39.06 35.83
N LEU A 10 7.19 40.27 35.30
CA LEU A 10 6.75 40.66 33.97
C LEU A 10 7.84 40.25 32.98
N ALA A 11 7.62 39.17 32.23
CA ALA A 11 8.43 38.84 31.06
C ALA A 11 7.57 39.01 29.80
N ARG A 12 7.88 40.06 29.05
CA ARG A 12 7.38 40.32 27.70
C ARG A 12 7.84 39.16 26.80
N CYS A 13 6.90 38.45 26.17
CA CYS A 13 7.24 37.64 25.01
C CYS A 13 6.97 38.48 23.76
N LEU A 14 8.05 38.84 23.07
CA LEU A 14 8.03 39.57 21.81
C LEU A 14 7.13 38.84 20.79
N LEU A 15 6.25 39.61 20.16
CA LEU A 15 5.45 39.20 19.02
C LEU A 15 6.40 38.99 17.83
N SER A 16 7.01 37.81 17.74
CA SER A 16 7.70 37.39 16.52
C SER A 16 6.63 37.12 15.47
N ILE A 17 6.37 38.11 14.62
CA ILE A 17 5.74 37.91 13.32
C ILE A 17 6.73 37.06 12.52
N LEU A 18 6.64 35.73 12.66
CA LEU A 18 7.07 34.86 11.58
C LEU A 18 6.04 35.07 10.48
N ILE A 19 6.47 35.75 9.42
CA ILE A 19 5.89 35.59 8.10
C ILE A 19 6.07 34.11 7.77
N ILE A 20 5.09 33.28 8.14
CA ILE A 20 4.95 31.96 7.54
C ILE A 20 4.58 32.30 6.10
N ASN A 21 5.59 32.33 5.24
CA ASN A 21 5.38 32.19 3.82
C ASN A 21 4.50 30.94 3.71
N SER A 22 3.23 31.13 3.34
CA SER A 22 2.26 30.05 3.16
C SER A 22 2.66 29.24 1.93
N GLY A 23 3.87 28.67 1.96
CA GLY A 23 4.19 27.43 1.30
C GLY A 23 3.26 26.40 1.90
N LYS A 24 2.06 26.36 1.33
CA LYS A 24 1.17 25.22 1.31
C LYS A 24 2.05 23.98 1.42
N LEU A 25 1.98 23.27 2.54
CA LEU A 25 2.39 21.87 2.58
C LEU A 25 1.49 21.20 1.55
N ILE A 26 1.94 21.20 0.30
CA ILE A 26 1.40 20.34 -0.72
C ILE A 26 1.73 18.97 -0.14
N SER A 27 0.73 18.29 0.43
CA SER A 27 0.79 16.84 0.46
C SER A 27 1.08 16.47 -0.99
N ALA A 28 2.35 16.16 -1.29
CA ALA A 28 2.75 15.73 -2.59
C ALA A 28 2.04 14.39 -2.77
N GLY A 29 0.82 14.45 -3.31
CA GLY A 29 0.04 13.27 -3.59
C GLY A 29 0.87 12.35 -4.47
N CYS A 30 0.71 11.04 -4.30
CA CYS A 30 1.37 10.10 -5.17
C CYS A 30 0.90 10.34 -6.61
N ALA A 31 1.84 10.72 -7.49
CA ALA A 31 1.62 10.99 -8.89
C ALA A 31 2.33 9.94 -9.76
N PRO A 32 1.91 9.72 -11.01
CA PRO A 32 2.64 8.87 -11.93
C PRO A 32 4.11 9.29 -12.06
N ALA A 33 5.02 8.34 -11.92
CA ALA A 33 6.44 8.50 -12.18
C ALA A 33 6.75 8.50 -13.68
N GLY A 34 5.91 7.84 -14.48
CA GLY A 34 6.06 7.73 -15.91
C GLY A 34 4.92 6.96 -16.57
N LYS A 35 5.22 6.35 -17.70
CA LYS A 35 4.31 5.47 -18.44
C LYS A 35 5.09 4.36 -19.15
N MET A 36 4.50 3.20 -19.26
CA MET A 36 5.02 2.06 -20.02
C MET A 36 4.05 1.71 -21.15
N THR A 37 4.58 1.42 -22.34
CA THR A 37 3.80 0.97 -23.49
C THR A 37 4.13 -0.47 -23.82
N CYS A 38 3.11 -1.30 -23.95
CA CYS A 38 3.22 -2.73 -24.21
C CYS A 38 2.07 -3.19 -25.08
N ASN A 39 2.39 -3.88 -26.18
CA ASN A 39 1.40 -4.33 -27.18
C ASN A 39 0.43 -3.22 -27.64
N GLY A 40 0.93 -1.98 -27.75
CA GLY A 40 0.14 -0.80 -28.13
C GLY A 40 -0.69 -0.17 -27.01
N VAL A 41 -0.75 -0.77 -25.81
CA VAL A 41 -1.43 -0.24 -24.63
C VAL A 41 -0.44 0.55 -23.78
N THR A 42 -0.81 1.75 -23.34
CA THR A 42 0.02 2.58 -22.46
C THR A 42 -0.61 2.71 -21.07
N LYS A 43 0.14 2.37 -20.02
CA LYS A 43 -0.28 2.51 -18.61
C LYS A 43 0.70 3.40 -17.85
N ALA A 44 0.18 4.14 -16.87
CA ALA A 44 1.01 4.93 -15.96
C ALA A 44 1.86 4.01 -15.07
N THR A 45 3.06 4.45 -14.73
CA THR A 45 3.93 3.78 -13.75
C THR A 45 4.06 4.62 -12.49
N TYR A 46 4.28 3.98 -11.35
CA TYR A 46 4.28 4.60 -10.03
C TYR A 46 5.37 4.03 -9.15
N ASN A 47 6.19 4.90 -8.58
CA ASN A 47 7.18 4.56 -7.54
C ASN A 47 6.65 4.86 -6.12
N CYS A 48 5.38 5.20 -6.01
CA CYS A 48 4.69 5.59 -4.79
C CYS A 48 3.31 4.94 -4.75
N SER A 49 2.69 4.96 -3.57
CA SER A 49 1.31 4.53 -3.35
C SER A 49 0.59 5.57 -2.47
N PRO A 50 -0.75 5.56 -2.40
CA PRO A 50 -1.48 6.43 -1.48
C PRO A 50 -1.01 6.28 -0.03
N PRO A 51 -1.12 7.31 0.82
CA PRO A 51 -0.70 7.23 2.22
C PRO A 51 -1.40 6.09 2.98
N THR A 52 -0.64 5.31 3.74
CA THR A 52 -1.19 4.28 4.62
C THR A 52 -1.86 4.89 5.83
N THR A 53 -3.06 4.44 6.17
CA THR A 53 -3.86 4.88 7.33
C THR A 53 -4.25 3.67 8.19
N SER A 54 -5.08 3.87 9.22
CA SER A 54 -5.68 2.77 9.98
C SER A 54 -6.71 1.95 9.18
N ALA A 55 -7.14 2.44 8.01
CA ALA A 55 -8.04 1.78 7.07
C ALA A 55 -7.71 2.24 5.64
N THR A 56 -6.55 1.84 5.14
CA THR A 56 -6.00 2.28 3.85
C THR A 56 -6.87 1.77 2.71
N PRO A 57 -7.53 2.63 1.91
CA PRO A 57 -8.33 2.18 0.77
C PRO A 57 -7.44 1.54 -0.30
N ALA A 58 -7.88 0.41 -0.84
CA ALA A 58 -7.19 -0.34 -1.87
C ALA A 58 -8.16 -1.08 -2.79
N VAL A 59 -7.62 -1.64 -3.87
CA VAL A 59 -8.30 -2.61 -4.71
C VAL A 59 -7.65 -3.97 -4.46
N LEU A 60 -8.47 -4.98 -4.19
CA LEU A 60 -8.04 -6.37 -4.12
C LEU A 60 -8.13 -6.99 -5.51
N THR A 61 -7.02 -7.57 -5.97
CA THR A 61 -6.93 -8.43 -7.16
C THR A 61 -6.62 -9.86 -6.74
N LEU A 62 -6.75 -10.81 -7.66
CA LEU A 62 -6.42 -12.22 -7.45
C LEU A 62 -5.08 -12.54 -8.09
N ASN A 63 -4.16 -13.15 -7.33
CA ASN A 63 -2.86 -13.60 -7.81
C ASN A 63 -2.61 -15.06 -7.48
N ASP A 64 -1.97 -15.78 -8.41
CA ASP A 64 -1.41 -17.11 -8.22
C ASP A 64 0.09 -17.02 -7.89
N PHE A 65 0.43 -17.24 -6.62
CA PHE A 65 1.81 -17.25 -6.12
C PHE A 65 2.55 -18.57 -6.38
N SER A 66 1.92 -19.54 -7.04
CA SER A 66 2.48 -20.86 -7.28
C SER A 66 3.39 -20.89 -8.50
N LYS A 67 4.24 -21.91 -8.58
CA LYS A 67 5.16 -22.06 -9.70
C LYS A 67 4.41 -22.32 -10.99
N GLY A 68 4.61 -21.45 -11.98
CA GLY A 68 3.92 -21.52 -13.27
C GLY A 68 2.50 -20.94 -13.23
N GLY A 69 2.13 -20.26 -12.14
CA GLY A 69 0.96 -19.41 -12.05
C GLY A 69 1.13 -18.10 -12.82
N ASP A 70 0.14 -17.22 -12.71
CA ASP A 70 0.12 -15.92 -13.37
C ASP A 70 1.01 -14.86 -12.70
N GLY A 71 1.36 -15.03 -11.42
CA GLY A 71 2.24 -14.13 -10.67
C GLY A 71 3.69 -14.05 -11.20
N GLY A 72 4.03 -14.81 -12.25
CA GLY A 72 5.32 -14.74 -12.92
C GLY A 72 6.45 -15.37 -12.11
N GLY A 73 7.35 -14.53 -11.58
CA GLY A 73 8.52 -14.92 -10.82
C GLY A 73 8.23 -15.61 -9.48
N ALA A 74 9.29 -15.88 -8.71
CA ALA A 74 9.17 -16.27 -7.32
C ALA A 74 9.03 -15.00 -6.46
N SER A 75 8.29 -15.05 -5.35
CA SER A 75 7.96 -13.83 -4.61
C SER A 75 9.16 -13.11 -4.00
N GLU A 76 9.18 -11.79 -4.14
CA GLU A 76 10.33 -10.92 -3.86
C GLU A 76 10.83 -10.98 -2.40
N CYS A 77 9.94 -11.21 -1.42
CA CYS A 77 10.36 -11.21 -0.02
C CYS A 77 11.26 -12.38 0.37
N ASP A 78 11.14 -13.53 -0.29
CA ASP A 78 11.87 -14.75 0.08
C ASP A 78 12.37 -15.62 -1.08
N GLY A 79 12.16 -15.17 -2.32
CA GLY A 79 12.59 -15.86 -3.53
C GLY A 79 11.92 -17.22 -3.71
N ARG A 80 10.68 -17.37 -3.25
CA ARG A 80 9.94 -18.65 -3.28
C ARG A 80 8.56 -18.50 -3.90
N TRP A 81 8.12 -19.58 -4.53
CA TRP A 81 6.72 -19.79 -4.85
C TRP A 81 5.96 -20.26 -3.61
N HIS A 82 4.69 -19.89 -3.54
CA HIS A 82 3.83 -20.20 -2.40
C HIS A 82 2.56 -20.93 -2.83
N ASN A 83 1.96 -21.66 -1.89
CA ASN A 83 0.69 -22.33 -2.12
C ASN A 83 -0.46 -21.35 -1.85
N ASN A 84 -1.35 -21.16 -2.82
CA ASN A 84 -2.50 -20.24 -2.73
C ASN A 84 -3.56 -20.62 -1.68
N SER A 85 -3.44 -21.80 -1.04
CA SER A 85 -4.21 -22.15 0.16
C SER A 85 -3.76 -21.40 1.41
N PHE A 86 -2.60 -20.73 1.39
CA PHE A 86 -2.18 -19.82 2.46
C PHE A 86 -2.58 -18.39 2.14
N ARG A 87 -3.00 -17.65 3.16
CA ARG A 87 -3.37 -16.23 3.03
C ARG A 87 -2.13 -15.36 2.86
N MET A 88 -1.83 -15.06 1.62
CA MET A 88 -0.69 -14.25 1.20
C MET A 88 -1.11 -13.11 0.28
N VAL A 89 -0.34 -12.03 0.31
CA VAL A 89 -0.55 -10.85 -0.53
C VAL A 89 0.75 -10.30 -1.10
N ALA A 90 0.67 -9.71 -2.29
CA ALA A 90 1.59 -8.70 -2.79
C ALA A 90 1.03 -7.30 -2.50
N LEU A 91 1.89 -6.29 -2.39
CA LEU A 91 1.48 -4.89 -2.26
C LEU A 91 2.09 -4.06 -3.39
N SER A 92 1.36 -3.08 -3.91
CA SER A 92 1.92 -2.10 -4.88
C SER A 92 3.26 -1.54 -4.42
N THR A 93 4.18 -1.25 -5.34
CA THR A 93 5.56 -0.78 -5.07
C THR A 93 5.69 0.21 -3.91
N GLY A 94 4.86 1.26 -3.86
CA GLY A 94 4.93 2.25 -2.77
C GLY A 94 4.52 1.72 -1.40
N TRP A 95 3.59 0.76 -1.35
CA TRP A 95 3.21 0.03 -0.15
C TRP A 95 4.13 -1.17 0.15
N TYR A 96 4.81 -1.73 -0.83
CA TYR A 96 5.85 -2.71 -0.60
C TYR A 96 7.05 -2.10 0.15
N ASP A 97 7.37 -0.84 -0.18
CA ASP A 97 8.36 0.00 0.53
C ASP A 97 9.75 -0.67 0.59
N GLY A 98 10.21 -1.16 -0.57
CA GLY A 98 11.50 -1.86 -0.70
C GLY A 98 11.61 -3.06 0.23
N GLY A 99 10.52 -3.79 0.43
CA GLY A 99 10.47 -4.98 1.28
C GLY A 99 10.35 -4.69 2.78
N ARG A 100 10.17 -3.45 3.23
CA ARG A 100 10.00 -3.14 4.67
C ARG A 100 8.80 -3.84 5.31
N ARG A 101 7.80 -4.21 4.51
CA ARG A 101 6.63 -4.97 4.97
C ARG A 101 6.76 -6.49 4.76
N CYS A 102 7.87 -6.99 4.22
CA CYS A 102 8.07 -8.41 3.99
C CYS A 102 7.87 -9.25 5.26
N GLY A 103 7.08 -10.31 5.11
CA GLY A 103 6.73 -11.23 6.18
C GLY A 103 5.87 -10.65 7.30
N ARG A 104 5.48 -9.37 7.23
CA ARG A 104 4.52 -8.77 8.14
C ARG A 104 3.11 -9.21 7.78
N ILE A 105 2.22 -9.10 8.75
CA ILE A 105 0.80 -9.42 8.57
C ILE A 105 0.04 -8.13 8.32
N VAL A 106 -0.83 -8.15 7.33
CA VAL A 106 -1.84 -7.11 7.09
C VAL A 106 -3.21 -7.68 7.40
N ARG A 107 -4.13 -6.81 7.81
CA ARG A 107 -5.56 -7.11 7.87
C ARG A 107 -6.22 -6.47 6.65
N VAL A 108 -6.79 -7.31 5.79
CA VAL A 108 -7.60 -6.89 4.64
C VAL A 108 -9.07 -6.96 5.03
N THR A 109 -9.83 -5.91 4.77
CA THR A 109 -11.25 -5.79 5.11
C THR A 109 -12.02 -5.41 3.85
N ARG A 110 -13.14 -6.06 3.58
CA ARG A 110 -14.03 -5.71 2.46
C ARG A 110 -14.41 -4.23 2.49
N GLY A 111 -14.69 -3.66 1.33
CA GLY A 111 -15.18 -2.28 1.22
C GLY A 111 -16.48 -2.01 1.99
N ASP A 112 -17.30 -3.03 2.24
CA ASP A 112 -18.51 -2.94 3.08
C ASP A 112 -18.25 -3.06 4.60
N GLY A 113 -17.00 -3.33 5.00
CA GLY A 113 -16.58 -3.48 6.39
C GLY A 113 -17.00 -4.78 7.08
N ARG A 114 -17.75 -5.67 6.41
CA ARG A 114 -18.43 -6.81 7.07
C ARG A 114 -17.53 -8.01 7.35
N ARG A 115 -16.50 -8.22 6.53
CA ARG A 115 -15.54 -9.34 6.68
C ARG A 115 -14.13 -8.80 6.59
N SER A 116 -13.26 -9.36 7.42
CA SER A 116 -11.82 -9.13 7.35
C SER A 116 -11.05 -10.43 7.48
N THR A 117 -9.85 -10.46 6.94
CA THR A 117 -8.92 -11.56 7.03
C THR A 117 -7.50 -11.03 7.22
N THR A 118 -6.63 -11.84 7.82
CA THR A 118 -5.20 -11.53 7.89
C THR A 118 -4.45 -12.26 6.79
N ALA A 119 -3.44 -11.61 6.23
CA ALA A 119 -2.58 -12.18 5.21
C ALA A 119 -1.13 -11.75 5.40
N LYS A 120 -0.19 -12.61 5.04
CA LYS A 120 1.24 -12.32 5.08
C LYS A 120 1.65 -11.62 3.79
N VAL A 121 2.39 -10.52 3.91
CA VAL A 121 3.04 -9.88 2.75
C VAL A 121 4.22 -10.75 2.32
N VAL A 122 4.18 -11.23 1.09
CA VAL A 122 5.24 -12.08 0.51
C VAL A 122 5.85 -11.49 -0.74
N ASP A 123 5.24 -10.47 -1.33
CA ASP A 123 5.65 -10.02 -2.66
C ASP A 123 5.40 -8.53 -2.91
N GLU A 124 5.97 -8.06 -4.01
CA GLU A 124 5.68 -6.76 -4.63
C GLU A 124 4.72 -6.93 -5.81
N CYS A 125 3.70 -6.07 -5.90
CA CYS A 125 2.95 -5.87 -7.14
C CYS A 125 3.60 -4.68 -7.86
N ASP A 126 4.55 -4.97 -8.76
CA ASP A 126 5.43 -3.95 -9.34
C ASP A 126 4.63 -2.97 -10.21
N SER A 127 4.55 -1.71 -9.77
CA SER A 127 3.88 -0.63 -10.50
C SER A 127 4.82 0.20 -11.38
N MET A 128 6.08 -0.21 -11.51
CA MET A 128 7.13 0.41 -12.33
C MET A 128 7.49 -0.41 -13.55
N MET A 129 7.52 -1.73 -13.41
CA MET A 129 7.90 -2.68 -14.45
C MET A 129 6.74 -3.61 -14.82
N GLY A 130 6.91 -4.32 -15.94
CA GLY A 130 5.89 -5.13 -16.56
C GLY A 130 6.26 -5.44 -18.00
N CYS A 131 5.47 -6.27 -18.64
CA CYS A 131 5.60 -6.62 -20.05
C CYS A 131 6.93 -7.24 -20.43
N ASP A 132 7.52 -7.95 -19.49
CA ASP A 132 8.71 -8.77 -19.63
C ASP A 132 8.41 -10.20 -19.15
N ALA A 133 9.42 -11.07 -19.22
CA ALA A 133 9.26 -12.46 -18.85
C ALA A 133 9.05 -12.66 -17.34
N GLU A 134 9.57 -11.76 -16.51
CA GLU A 134 9.43 -11.80 -15.06
C GLU A 134 7.98 -11.55 -14.64
N HIS A 135 7.31 -10.62 -15.32
CA HIS A 135 5.90 -10.28 -15.10
C HIS A 135 4.94 -11.06 -16.00
N ALA A 136 5.37 -12.19 -16.59
CA ALA A 136 4.56 -13.00 -17.53
C ALA A 136 3.90 -12.18 -18.68
N GLY A 137 4.53 -11.09 -19.11
CA GLY A 137 4.01 -10.18 -20.12
C GLY A 137 2.86 -9.27 -19.66
N GLN A 138 2.52 -9.27 -18.37
CA GLN A 138 1.45 -8.45 -17.81
C GLN A 138 1.86 -6.98 -17.71
N MET A 139 0.89 -6.07 -17.80
CA MET A 139 1.14 -4.63 -17.60
C MET A 139 1.58 -4.34 -16.16
N PRO A 140 2.28 -3.21 -15.91
CA PRO A 140 2.59 -2.78 -14.55
C PRO A 140 1.36 -2.72 -13.66
N CYS A 141 1.54 -3.02 -12.38
CA CYS A 141 0.51 -2.94 -11.36
C CYS A 141 0.00 -1.49 -11.17
N ASP A 142 -1.22 -1.34 -10.68
CA ASP A 142 -1.68 -0.03 -10.19
C ASP A 142 -1.06 0.27 -8.82
N ASN A 143 -1.11 1.54 -8.40
CA ASN A 143 -0.39 1.99 -7.20
C ASN A 143 -1.15 1.78 -5.88
N ASN A 144 -2.33 1.16 -5.92
CA ASN A 144 -3.23 0.99 -4.79
C ASN A 144 -3.79 -0.45 -4.70
N ILE A 145 -2.99 -1.43 -5.09
CA ILE A 145 -3.33 -2.85 -5.15
C ILE A 145 -2.85 -3.58 -3.89
N VAL A 146 -3.74 -4.40 -3.36
CA VAL A 146 -3.42 -5.56 -2.52
C VAL A 146 -3.68 -6.78 -3.39
N ASP A 147 -2.65 -7.50 -3.79
CA ASP A 147 -2.82 -8.62 -4.71
C ASP A 147 -2.89 -9.93 -3.95
N GLY A 148 -4.08 -10.50 -3.84
CA GLY A 148 -4.40 -11.53 -2.87
C GLY A 148 -4.44 -12.93 -3.46
N SER A 149 -3.90 -13.89 -2.70
CA SER A 149 -4.08 -15.33 -2.99
C SER A 149 -5.54 -15.76 -2.94
N LYS A 150 -5.86 -16.89 -3.57
CA LYS A 150 -7.18 -17.56 -3.48
C LYS A 150 -7.71 -17.65 -2.04
N ALA A 151 -6.87 -18.03 -1.08
CA ALA A 151 -7.28 -18.13 0.33
C ALA A 151 -7.68 -16.79 0.97
N VAL A 152 -7.15 -15.65 0.48
CA VAL A 152 -7.58 -14.32 0.93
C VAL A 152 -9.01 -14.04 0.44
N TRP A 153 -9.29 -14.30 -0.83
CA TRP A 153 -10.61 -14.14 -1.44
C TRP A 153 -11.65 -15.03 -0.76
N GLU A 154 -11.33 -16.31 -0.55
CA GLU A 154 -12.22 -17.26 0.15
C GLU A 154 -12.50 -16.82 1.60
N ALA A 155 -11.49 -16.38 2.34
CA ALA A 155 -11.67 -15.91 3.72
C ALA A 155 -12.49 -14.62 3.83
N LEU A 156 -12.55 -13.82 2.76
CA LEU A 156 -13.41 -12.65 2.66
C LEU A 156 -14.81 -12.99 2.11
N GLU A 157 -15.04 -14.23 1.69
CA GLU A 157 -16.26 -14.70 1.03
C GLU A 157 -16.60 -13.84 -0.19
N LEU A 158 -15.60 -13.69 -1.05
CA LEU A 158 -15.70 -12.95 -2.30
C LEU A 158 -15.65 -13.93 -3.47
N ASP A 159 -16.44 -13.63 -4.49
CA ASP A 159 -16.39 -14.31 -5.78
C ASP A 159 -15.16 -13.84 -6.56
N GLN A 160 -14.30 -14.80 -6.94
CA GLN A 160 -13.05 -14.55 -7.67
C GLN A 160 -13.31 -14.06 -9.11
N ASP A 161 -14.47 -14.40 -9.68
CA ASP A 161 -14.84 -14.00 -11.04
C ASP A 161 -15.14 -12.49 -11.17
N LEU A 162 -15.24 -11.78 -10.05
CA LEU A 162 -15.33 -10.31 -10.04
C LEU A 162 -14.05 -9.65 -10.55
N GLY A 163 -12.90 -10.35 -10.50
CA GLY A 163 -11.58 -9.87 -10.89
C GLY A 163 -10.98 -8.83 -9.94
N THR A 164 -11.74 -7.79 -9.59
CA THR A 164 -11.31 -6.73 -8.67
C THR A 164 -12.43 -6.32 -7.73
N VAL A 165 -12.10 -6.03 -6.47
CA VAL A 165 -13.07 -5.47 -5.50
C VAL A 165 -12.44 -4.40 -4.61
N PRO A 166 -13.22 -3.40 -4.14
CA PRO A 166 -12.72 -2.44 -3.18
C PRO A 166 -12.53 -3.08 -1.80
N VAL A 167 -11.40 -2.76 -1.17
CA VAL A 167 -11.05 -3.18 0.20
C VAL A 167 -10.43 -2.02 0.98
N THR A 168 -10.26 -2.22 2.28
CA THR A 168 -9.31 -1.46 3.08
C THR A 168 -8.28 -2.40 3.68
N TRP A 169 -7.08 -1.90 3.97
CA TRP A 169 -6.06 -2.67 4.67
C TRP A 169 -5.30 -1.84 5.71
N THR A 170 -4.74 -2.54 6.68
CA THR A 170 -3.86 -1.97 7.70
C THR A 170 -2.85 -3.03 8.15
N MET A 171 -1.76 -2.61 8.80
CA MET A 171 -0.88 -3.55 9.50
C MET A 171 -1.67 -4.21 10.65
N ALA A 172 -1.53 -5.53 10.80
CA ALA A 172 -2.22 -6.30 11.84
C ALA A 172 -1.41 -6.44 13.13
#